data_AF-A0A673KH93-F1
#
_entry.id   AF-A0A673KH93-F1
#
_cell.length_a   1.000
_cell.length_b   1.000
_cell.length_c   1.000
_cell.angle_alpha   90.00
_cell.angle_beta   90.00
_cell.angle_gamma   90.00
#
_symmetry.space_group_name_H-M   'P 1'
#
loop_
_entity.id
_entity.type
_entity.pdbx_description
1 polymer ?
#
loop_
_entity_poly.entity_id
_entity_poly.type
_entity_poly.pdbx_seq_one_letter_code
_entity_poly.pdbx_strand_id
1 'polypeptide(L)'
;MGVEIETITPGDGRTFPKKGQTCVVHYVGSLTDGRKFDSSRDRDKPFKFKIGKQEVIRGWEEGIAQMSVGQHAKLTCSPDYAYGNKGHPGIIPPNCHHIT
;
A
#
# COMPACT_ATOMS: atom_id res chain seq x y z
N MET A 1 10.01 -0.26 13.19
CA MET A 1 9.85 -0.31 11.72
C MET A 1 8.37 -0.50 11.45
N GLY A 2 7.82 0.20 10.45
CA GLY A 2 6.38 0.31 10.21
C GLY A 2 6.11 0.72 8.75
N VAL A 3 5.12 1.58 8.54
CA VAL A 3 4.90 2.23 7.23
C VAL A 3 5.38 3.68 7.26
N GLU A 4 6.20 4.05 6.28
CA GLU A 4 6.57 5.43 6.01
C GLU A 4 5.75 5.92 4.81
N ILE A 5 5.16 7.11 4.94
CA ILE A 5 4.33 7.72 3.91
C ILE A 5 5.02 8.98 3.42
N GLU A 6 5.47 8.96 2.17
CA GLU A 6 6.04 10.12 1.49
C GLU A 6 4.97 10.71 0.57
N THR A 7 4.44 11.88 0.93
CA THR A 7 3.40 12.54 0.11
C THR A 7 4.03 13.17 -1.12
N ILE A 8 3.65 12.70 -2.30
CA ILE A 8 4.06 13.27 -3.59
C ILE A 8 3.13 14.41 -3.98
N THR A 9 1.82 14.21 -3.80
CA THR A 9 0.79 15.21 -4.08
C THR A 9 -0.26 15.14 -2.99
N PRO A 10 -0.58 16.25 -2.31
CA PRO A 10 -1.59 16.26 -1.27
C PRO A 10 -2.97 15.95 -1.85
N GLY A 11 -3.80 15.27 -1.06
CA GLY A 11 -5.22 15.09 -1.38
C GLY A 11 -6.05 16.25 -0.87
N ASP A 12 -7.34 15.99 -0.62
CA ASP A 12 -8.27 17.01 -0.13
C ASP A 12 -8.04 17.43 1.33
N GLY A 13 -7.23 16.68 2.10
CA GLY A 13 -6.94 16.94 3.51
C GLY A 13 -8.16 16.90 4.44
N ARG A 14 -9.29 16.37 3.97
CA ARG A 14 -10.58 16.39 4.68
C ARG A 14 -11.23 15.01 4.75
N THR A 15 -11.14 14.26 3.67
CA THR A 15 -11.80 12.96 3.52
C THR A 15 -10.79 11.85 3.75
N PHE A 16 -10.76 11.36 4.99
CA PHE A 16 -9.92 10.22 5.37
C PHE A 16 -10.76 8.94 5.48
N PRO A 17 -10.25 7.79 5.01
CA PRO A 17 -10.99 6.54 5.06
C PRO A 17 -11.16 6.04 6.49
N LYS A 18 -12.37 5.56 6.81
CA LYS A 18 -12.74 5.02 8.13
C LYS A 18 -12.91 3.50 8.07
N LYS A 19 -12.60 2.81 9.17
CA LYS A 19 -12.78 1.36 9.31
C LYS A 19 -14.16 0.91 8.81
N GLY A 20 -14.17 -0.10 7.93
CA GLY A 20 -15.36 -0.65 7.27
C GLY A 20 -15.70 -0.01 5.92
N GLN A 21 -15.09 1.12 5.55
CA GLN A 21 -15.30 1.73 4.24
C GLN A 21 -14.52 1.01 3.14
N THR A 22 -15.01 1.14 1.91
CA THR A 22 -14.32 0.62 0.73
C THR A 22 -13.39 1.70 0.17
N CYS A 23 -12.10 1.41 0.15
CA CYS A 23 -11.10 2.25 -0.48
C CYS A 23 -10.87 1.77 -1.91
N VAL A 24 -10.74 2.72 -2.84
CA VAL A 24 -10.46 2.46 -4.25
C VAL A 24 -9.16 3.19 -4.59
N VAL A 25 -8.13 2.44 -4.97
CA VAL A 25 -6.79 2.99 -5.17
C VAL A 25 -6.14 2.46 -6.44
N HIS A 26 -5.29 3.29 -7.04
CA HIS A 26 -4.27 2.84 -7.96
C HIS A 26 -2.93 2.80 -7.23
N TYR A 27 -2.22 1.68 -7.37
CA TYR A 27 -0.89 1.45 -6.82
C TYR A 27 0.05 0.82 -7.83
N VAL A 28 1.34 0.96 -7.55
CA VAL A 28 2.44 0.28 -8.23
C VAL A 28 3.34 -0.36 -7.17
N GLY A 29 3.18 -1.67 -6.97
CA GLY A 29 3.98 -2.45 -6.04
C GLY A 29 5.36 -2.78 -6.61
N SER A 30 6.40 -2.29 -5.93
CA SER A 30 7.80 -2.57 -6.24
C SER A 30 8.56 -3.04 -5.00
N LEU A 31 9.63 -3.79 -5.23
CA LEU A 31 10.62 -4.12 -4.20
C LEU A 31 11.64 -2.99 -4.09
N THR A 32 12.41 -2.94 -2.99
CA THR A 32 13.47 -1.94 -2.81
C THR A 32 14.60 -2.03 -3.83
N ASP A 33 14.75 -3.17 -4.49
CA ASP A 33 15.69 -3.35 -5.61
C ASP A 33 15.15 -2.79 -6.94
N GLY A 34 13.97 -2.18 -6.94
CA GLY A 34 13.33 -1.58 -8.11
C GLY A 34 12.51 -2.55 -8.94
N ARG A 35 12.46 -3.84 -8.60
CA ARG A 35 11.61 -4.81 -9.33
C ARG A 35 10.15 -4.56 -9.01
N LYS A 36 9.40 -4.13 -10.04
CA LYS A 36 7.94 -4.08 -9.99
C LYS A 36 7.39 -5.49 -9.99
N PHE A 37 6.53 -5.80 -9.03
CA PHE A 37 5.88 -7.11 -8.95
C PHE A 37 4.38 -7.03 -9.22
N ASP A 38 3.77 -5.87 -9.00
CA ASP A 38 2.34 -5.67 -9.24
C ASP A 38 2.04 -4.21 -9.59
N SER A 39 1.04 -3.99 -10.43
CA SER A 39 0.56 -2.66 -10.80
C SER A 39 -0.90 -2.72 -11.20
N SER A 40 -1.73 -2.00 -10.45
CA SER A 40 -3.14 -1.79 -10.83
C SER A 40 -3.29 -0.94 -12.09
N ARG A 41 -2.29 -0.11 -12.40
CA ARG A 41 -2.29 0.76 -13.58
C ARG A 41 -2.07 -0.05 -14.85
N ASP A 42 -1.22 -1.06 -14.80
CA ASP A 42 -0.99 -1.97 -15.93
C ASP A 42 -2.24 -2.77 -16.31
N ARG A 43 -3.15 -2.98 -15.34
CA ARG A 43 -4.42 -3.68 -15.53
C ARG A 43 -5.58 -2.75 -15.91
N ASP A 44 -5.34 -1.44 -15.98
CA ASP A 44 -6.37 -0.40 -16.14
C ASP A 44 -7.58 -0.55 -15.21
N LYS A 45 -7.36 -1.16 -14.03
CA LYS A 45 -8.43 -1.47 -13.08
C LYS A 45 -7.98 -1.09 -11.67
N PRO A 46 -8.70 -0.15 -11.02
CA PRO A 46 -8.36 0.21 -9.65
C PRO A 46 -8.61 -0.96 -8.71
N PHE A 47 -7.79 -1.04 -7.68
CA PHE A 47 -7.92 -2.04 -6.64
C PHE A 47 -8.86 -1.54 -5.57
N LYS A 48 -9.78 -2.42 -5.15
CA LYS A 48 -10.81 -2.12 -4.16
C LYS A 48 -10.63 -3.05 -2.98
N PHE A 49 -10.58 -2.50 -1.79
CA PHE A 49 -10.49 -3.26 -0.54
C PHE A 49 -11.25 -2.55 0.57
N LYS A 50 -11.61 -3.27 1.63
CA LYS A 50 -12.22 -2.68 2.83
C LYS A 50 -11.16 -2.41 3.89
N ILE A 51 -11.04 -1.16 4.30
CA ILE A 51 -10.12 -0.77 5.36
C ILE A 51 -10.64 -1.25 6.73
N GLY A 52 -9.74 -1.68 7.61
CA GLY A 52 -10.05 -2.24 8.92
C GLY A 52 -10.56 -3.69 8.89
N LYS A 53 -10.36 -4.40 7.77
CA LYS A 53 -10.73 -5.83 7.62
C LYS A 53 -9.52 -6.75 7.46
N GLN A 54 -8.29 -6.20 7.46
CA GLN A 54 -7.07 -6.97 7.25
C GLN A 54 -7.09 -7.72 5.91
N GLU A 55 -7.75 -7.14 4.89
CA GLU A 55 -7.78 -7.66 3.51
C GLU A 55 -6.48 -7.34 2.76
N VAL A 56 -5.72 -6.35 3.26
CA VAL A 56 -4.43 -5.91 2.71
C VAL A 56 -3.36 -5.94 3.79
N ILE A 57 -2.10 -5.76 3.38
CA ILE A 57 -0.97 -5.71 4.30
C ILE A 57 -1.12 -4.59 5.33
N ARG A 58 -0.52 -4.76 6.51
CA ARG A 58 -0.66 -3.82 7.63
C ARG A 58 -0.18 -2.41 7.28
N GLY A 59 0.87 -2.29 6.48
CA GLY A 59 1.38 -1.00 6.02
C GLY A 59 0.37 -0.25 5.15
N TRP A 60 -0.46 -0.95 4.39
CA TRP A 60 -1.56 -0.33 3.66
C TRP A 60 -2.71 0.08 4.56
N GLU A 61 -3.09 -0.78 5.52
CA GLU A 61 -4.12 -0.47 6.51
C GLU A 61 -3.78 0.81 7.29
N GLU A 62 -2.54 0.93 7.78
CA GLU A 62 -2.10 2.09 8.57
C GLU A 62 -1.71 3.29 7.68
N GLY A 63 -1.17 3.05 6.48
CA GLY A 63 -0.76 4.08 5.56
C GLY A 63 -1.94 4.79 4.90
N ILE A 64 -2.86 4.02 4.32
CA ILE A 64 -4.02 4.57 3.61
C ILE A 64 -5.00 5.22 4.59
N ALA A 65 -5.08 4.76 5.85
CA ALA A 65 -5.85 5.42 6.90
C ALA A 65 -5.42 6.88 7.15
N GLN A 66 -4.15 7.21 6.89
CA GLN A 66 -3.60 8.55 7.04
C GLN A 66 -3.68 9.39 5.75
N MET A 67 -4.07 8.76 4.63
CA MET A 67 -4.20 9.44 3.35
C MET A 67 -5.60 10.01 3.16
N SER A 68 -5.65 11.16 2.52
CA SER A 68 -6.89 11.82 2.12
C SER A 68 -7.28 11.47 0.68
N VAL A 69 -8.56 11.62 0.34
CA VAL A 69 -9.04 11.36 -1.03
C VAL A 69 -8.28 12.23 -2.03
N GLY A 70 -7.81 11.61 -3.11
CA GLY A 70 -7.02 12.25 -4.16
C GLY A 70 -5.54 12.38 -3.86
N GLN A 71 -5.08 11.99 -2.66
CA GLN A 71 -3.66 12.03 -2.32
C GLN A 71 -2.85 11.01 -3.12
N HIS A 72 -1.69 11.44 -3.61
CA HIS A 72 -0.69 10.56 -4.19
C HIS A 72 0.51 10.52 -3.24
N ALA A 73 0.83 9.32 -2.74
CA ALA A 73 1.93 9.12 -1.83
C ALA A 73 2.64 7.82 -2.18
N LYS A 74 3.91 7.75 -1.78
CA LYS A 74 4.73 6.54 -1.81
C LYS A 74 4.76 5.95 -0.41
N LEU A 75 4.38 4.69 -0.29
CA LEU A 75 4.34 3.97 0.98
C LEU A 75 5.50 2.99 1.03
N THR A 76 6.45 3.21 1.94
CA THR A 76 7.54 2.28 2.21
C THR A 76 7.20 1.47 3.45
N CYS A 77 6.89 0.18 3.26
CA CYS A 77 6.52 -0.74 4.32
C CYS A 77 7.71 -1.62 4.68
N SER A 78 8.00 -1.72 5.97
CA SER A 78 8.94 -2.73 6.47
C SER A 78 8.37 -4.15 6.31
N PRO A 79 9.21 -5.20 6.32
CA PRO A 79 8.76 -6.56 6.05
C PRO A 79 7.64 -7.02 6.97
N ASP A 80 7.74 -6.71 8.27
CA ASP A 80 6.73 -7.01 9.29
C ASP A 80 5.37 -6.33 9.07
N TYR A 81 5.35 -5.24 8.30
CA TYR A 81 4.14 -4.53 7.89
C TYR A 81 3.68 -4.89 6.45
N ALA A 82 4.44 -5.73 5.75
CA ALA A 82 4.16 -6.23 4.41
C ALA A 82 3.92 -7.76 4.43
N TYR A 83 4.85 -8.54 3.90
CA TYR A 83 4.73 -10.00 3.72
C TYR A 83 5.59 -10.82 4.71
N GLY A 84 6.26 -10.14 5.64
CA GLY A 84 7.07 -10.71 6.70
C GLY A 84 8.20 -11.60 6.20
N ASN A 85 8.61 -12.51 7.07
CA ASN A 85 9.67 -13.48 6.81
C ASN A 85 9.23 -14.61 5.85
N LYS A 86 7.94 -14.72 5.54
CA LYS A 86 7.44 -15.68 4.55
C LYS A 86 7.53 -15.16 3.12
N GLY A 87 7.48 -13.83 2.94
CA GLY A 87 7.37 -13.24 1.61
C GLY A 87 6.11 -13.70 0.88
N HIS A 88 6.14 -13.62 -0.44
CA HIS A 88 5.13 -14.20 -1.32
C HIS A 88 5.83 -15.13 -2.32
N PRO A 89 5.59 -16.45 -2.26
CA PRO A 89 6.33 -17.43 -3.07
C PRO A 89 6.38 -17.04 -4.55
N GLY A 90 7.59 -16.98 -5.11
CA GLY A 90 7.81 -16.66 -6.53
C GLY A 90 7.75 -15.18 -6.92
N ILE A 91 7.34 -14.29 -6.03
CA ILE A 91 7.14 -12.86 -6.34
C ILE A 91 7.89 -11.94 -5.37
N ILE A 92 7.74 -12.17 -4.06
CA ILE A 92 8.29 -11.31 -3.00
C ILE A 92 9.21 -12.14 -2.11
N PRO A 93 10.52 -11.83 -2.05
CA PRO A 93 11.44 -12.58 -1.21
C PRO A 93 11.18 -12.39 0.29
N PRO A 94 11.57 -13.36 1.14
CA PRO A 94 11.54 -13.23 2.60
C PRO A 94 12.23 -11.96 3.10
N ASN A 95 11.68 -11.31 4.14
CA ASN A 95 12.25 -10.13 4.79
C ASN A 95 12.57 -8.94 3.86
N CYS A 96 11.87 -8.82 2.73
CA CYS A 96 12.08 -7.71 1.82
C CYS A 96 11.26 -6.48 2.25
N HIS A 97 11.88 -5.31 2.17
CA HIS A 97 11.18 -4.03 2.26
C HIS A 97 10.35 -3.80 1.00
N HIS A 98 9.19 -3.17 1.18
CA HIS A 98 8.18 -3.05 0.15
C HIS A 98 7.85 -1.58 -0.13
N ILE A 99 7.74 -1.22 -1.42
CA ILE A 99 7.39 0.13 -1.86
C ILE A 99 6.12 0.06 -2.70
N THR A 100 5.15 0.93 -2.40
CA THR A 100 3.88 1.07 -3.15
C THR A 100 3.55 2.50 -3.48
#